data_AF-A0A662H0R2-F1
#
_entry.id   AF-A0A662H0R2-F1
#
_cell.length_a   1.000
_cell.length_b   1.000
_cell.length_c   1.000
_cell.angle_alpha   90.00
_cell.angle_beta   90.00
_cell.angle_gamma   90.00
#
_symmetry.space_group_name_H-M   'P 1'
#
loop_
_entity.id
_entity.type
_entity.pdbx_description
1 polymer ?
#
loop_
_entity_poly.entity_id
_entity_poly.type
_entity_poly.pdbx_seq_one_letter_code
_entity_poly.pdbx_strand_id
1 'polypeptide(L)'
;MLISYYGLRGEYKMSCLIVDISHVPKNHDLIELIIKIMWICESLGKITKIMGLYPLEILSASHGISMNYNLYNINEMLKHGETLIIVLKARIKETTDIKPTIFYETRGREYHYVLPPISVESRKQNIQTVSAMVEEEAPREKPYAVIFYQYGISDLIDIDRNYTFLRDIISRLSNFDLRIVKYRLNPDFLVDAKLIIIPPLRSKLTEEEIVIINDWLNKGNRGLFVLSSKYDEESVYESINKLLSLTPLRITNDFAWDSCHELKVEWRRRCIIHNFASHPITYNINKISFWGVKIEVKNLPHWTATQLATTCMRSGSDPVIGIAQKTPQRIRIGLSGTHIFFINDNCKYFKETCYNDILLGTRLLFWTLGLNPLNADKVVSEIVS
;
A
#
# COMPACT_ATOMS: atom_id res chain seq x y z
N MET A 1 41.33 13.74 -0.25
CA MET A 1 41.87 13.71 -1.62
C MET A 1 40.74 13.24 -2.53
N LEU A 2 39.97 14.18 -3.09
CA LEU A 2 38.83 13.91 -3.98
C LEU A 2 39.23 14.49 -5.34
N ILE A 3 39.41 13.61 -6.31
CA ILE A 3 39.86 13.97 -7.66
C ILE A 3 38.66 14.53 -8.41
N SER A 4 38.71 15.83 -8.69
CA SER A 4 37.82 16.57 -9.57
C SER A 4 38.15 16.23 -11.02
N TYR A 5 37.21 15.66 -11.77
CA TYR A 5 37.29 15.60 -13.22
C TYR A 5 36.64 16.87 -13.82
N TYR A 6 37.50 17.81 -14.20
CA TYR A 6 37.17 18.90 -15.12
C TYR A 6 37.66 18.53 -16.53
N GLY A 7 36.78 18.61 -17.52
CA GLY A 7 37.08 18.51 -18.96
C GLY A 7 35.82 18.04 -19.71
N LEU A 8 35.31 18.68 -20.76
CA LEU A 8 35.95 19.46 -21.81
C LEU A 8 34.99 20.53 -22.40
N ARG A 9 35.61 21.62 -22.88
CA ARG A 9 35.02 22.77 -23.56
C ARG A 9 34.32 22.39 -24.87
N GLY A 10 33.05 22.78 -24.99
CA GLY A 10 32.30 22.99 -26.22
C GLY A 10 31.14 23.92 -25.86
N GLU A 11 31.04 25.08 -26.52
CA GLU A 11 29.99 26.12 -26.39
C GLU A 11 29.08 26.01 -25.15
N TYR A 12 29.42 26.74 -24.08
CA TYR A 12 28.57 26.82 -22.89
C TYR A 12 27.24 27.51 -23.24
N LYS A 13 26.26 26.74 -23.72
CA LYS A 13 24.86 27.02 -23.38
C LYS A 13 24.80 26.88 -21.86
N MET A 14 24.77 28.01 -21.15
CA MET A 14 24.55 28.02 -19.70
C MET A 14 23.31 27.18 -19.41
N SER A 15 23.52 25.99 -18.84
CA SER A 15 22.42 25.16 -18.38
C SER A 15 21.84 25.77 -17.11
N CYS A 16 20.53 25.65 -16.94
CA CYS A 16 19.88 26.03 -15.68
C CYS A 16 20.05 24.98 -14.57
N LEU A 17 20.82 23.91 -14.83
CA LEU A 17 20.95 22.76 -13.96
C LEU A 17 22.40 22.54 -13.54
N ILE A 18 22.60 22.23 -12.26
CA ILE A 18 23.76 21.47 -11.78
C ILE A 18 23.24 20.09 -11.40
N VAL A 19 23.85 19.03 -11.94
CA VAL A 19 23.36 17.67 -11.76
C VAL A 19 24.46 16.77 -11.21
N ASP A 20 24.12 16.01 -10.17
CA ASP A 20 24.94 14.94 -9.61
C ASP A 20 24.17 13.63 -9.70
N ILE A 21 24.86 12.55 -10.06
CA ILE A 21 24.23 11.24 -10.25
C ILE A 21 25.13 10.15 -9.69
N SER A 22 24.53 9.27 -8.91
CA SER A 22 25.21 8.16 -8.25
C SER A 22 24.33 6.93 -8.26
N HIS A 23 24.94 5.75 -8.15
CA HIS A 23 24.19 4.51 -8.01
C HIS A 23 24.70 3.69 -6.82
N VAL A 24 23.79 2.97 -6.16
CA VAL A 24 24.08 2.08 -5.03
C VAL A 24 23.55 0.69 -5.37
N PRO A 25 24.41 -0.33 -5.57
CA PRO A 25 23.97 -1.70 -5.74
C PRO A 25 23.35 -2.20 -4.44
N LYS A 26 22.18 -2.83 -4.51
CA LYS A 26 21.45 -3.36 -3.34
C LYS A 26 21.56 -4.88 -3.23
N ASN A 27 21.38 -5.60 -4.33
CA ASN A 27 21.47 -7.07 -4.47
C ASN A 27 21.71 -7.44 -5.95
N HIS A 28 21.86 -8.74 -6.27
CA HIS A 28 22.29 -9.30 -7.57
C HIS A 28 21.94 -8.46 -8.81
N ASP A 29 20.66 -8.09 -8.95
CA ASP A 29 20.14 -7.36 -10.11
C ASP A 29 19.48 -6.03 -9.73
N LEU A 30 19.57 -5.58 -8.47
CA LEU A 30 18.85 -4.40 -7.98
C LEU A 30 19.81 -3.26 -7.67
N ILE A 31 19.50 -2.08 -8.22
CA ILE A 31 20.23 -0.84 -8.00
C ILE A 31 19.30 0.29 -7.53
N GLU A 32 19.86 1.22 -6.78
CA GLU A 32 19.27 2.54 -6.54
C GLU A 32 20.08 3.59 -7.30
N LEU A 33 19.46 4.25 -8.28
CA LEU A 33 20.02 5.40 -8.99
C LEU A 33 19.53 6.68 -8.31
N ILE A 34 20.43 7.51 -7.82
CA ILE A 34 20.13 8.77 -7.14
C ILE A 34 20.59 9.91 -8.05
N ILE A 35 19.63 10.72 -8.50
CA ILE A 35 19.84 11.89 -9.37
C ILE A 35 19.49 13.14 -8.56
N LYS A 36 20.45 14.02 -8.34
CA LYS A 36 20.27 15.31 -7.67
C LYS A 36 20.36 16.41 -8.70
N ILE A 37 19.31 17.21 -8.83
CA ILE A 37 19.19 18.29 -9.80
C ILE A 37 19.01 19.59 -9.02
N MET A 38 20.00 20.48 -9.08
CA MET A 38 19.93 21.82 -8.50
C MET A 38 19.62 22.83 -9.59
N TRP A 39 18.63 23.68 -9.36
CA TRP A 39 18.23 24.74 -10.28
C TRP A 39 19.01 26.03 -10.00
N ILE A 40 19.72 26.55 -11.00
CA ILE A 40 20.59 27.73 -10.84
C ILE A 40 20.12 28.96 -11.62
N CYS A 41 19.11 28.85 -12.48
CA CYS A 41 18.54 30.01 -13.14
C CYS A 41 17.60 30.80 -12.22
N GLU A 42 17.54 32.11 -12.37
CA GLU A 42 16.65 32.98 -11.56
C GLU A 42 15.16 32.78 -11.92
N SER A 43 14.85 32.42 -13.17
CA SER A 43 13.48 32.14 -13.58
C SER A 43 13.03 30.77 -13.09
N LEU A 44 11.74 30.63 -12.80
CA LEU A 44 11.11 29.34 -12.50
C LEU A 44 11.41 28.32 -13.61
N GLY A 45 11.76 27.11 -13.18
CA GLY A 45 12.02 25.97 -14.04
C GLY A 45 11.03 24.85 -13.79
N LYS A 46 10.78 24.04 -14.81
CA LYS A 46 10.04 22.79 -14.71
C LYS A 46 10.90 21.64 -15.21
N ILE A 47 11.20 20.65 -14.37
CA ILE A 47 11.81 19.40 -14.82
C ILE A 47 10.70 18.52 -15.39
N THR A 48 10.74 18.26 -16.70
CA THR A 48 9.64 17.58 -17.40
C THR A 48 9.83 16.07 -17.38
N LYS A 49 10.99 15.59 -17.84
CA LYS A 49 11.27 14.15 -17.98
C LYS A 49 12.76 13.83 -18.02
N ILE A 50 13.12 12.57 -17.76
CA ILE A 50 14.45 12.00 -17.94
C ILE A 50 14.37 10.86 -18.96
N MET A 51 15.26 10.85 -19.93
CA MET A 51 15.38 9.80 -20.94
C MET A 51 16.72 9.07 -20.83
N GLY A 52 16.90 7.97 -21.57
CA GLY A 52 18.20 7.29 -21.72
C GLY A 52 18.58 6.38 -20.54
N LEU A 53 17.57 5.88 -19.82
CA LEU A 53 17.72 4.99 -18.66
C LEU A 53 17.77 3.50 -19.03
N TYR A 54 17.57 3.13 -20.30
CA TYR A 54 17.67 1.74 -20.76
C TYR A 54 19.07 1.15 -20.51
N PRO A 55 19.18 -0.13 -20.10
CA PRO A 55 18.14 -1.15 -19.92
C PRO A 55 17.57 -1.24 -18.50
N LEU A 56 17.62 -0.16 -17.70
CA LEU A 56 17.07 -0.18 -16.35
C LEU A 56 15.56 -0.39 -16.36
N GLU A 57 15.11 -1.44 -15.69
CA GLU A 57 13.71 -1.66 -15.38
C GLU A 57 13.37 -0.90 -14.09
N ILE A 58 12.81 0.31 -14.23
CA ILE A 58 12.48 1.15 -13.07
C ILE A 58 11.31 0.51 -12.31
N LEU A 59 11.57 0.07 -11.09
CA LEU A 59 10.61 -0.58 -10.21
C LEU A 59 9.83 0.43 -9.36
N SER A 60 10.50 1.50 -8.92
CA SER A 60 9.87 2.57 -8.16
C SER A 60 10.73 3.82 -8.19
N ALA A 61 10.14 4.97 -7.89
CA ALA A 61 10.84 6.23 -7.92
C ALA A 61 10.24 7.26 -6.95
N SER A 62 11.05 8.20 -6.47
CA SER A 62 10.61 9.20 -5.49
C SER A 62 9.81 10.37 -6.07
N HIS A 63 9.96 10.69 -7.37
CA HIS A 63 9.30 11.84 -8.01
C HIS A 63 9.01 11.58 -9.48
N GLY A 64 7.74 11.43 -9.88
CA GLY A 64 7.36 11.19 -11.27
C GLY A 64 6.89 9.76 -11.60
N ILE A 65 6.61 9.50 -12.87
CA ILE A 65 6.00 8.27 -13.40
C ILE A 65 6.88 7.72 -14.54
N SER A 66 7.22 6.44 -14.46
CA SER A 66 7.84 5.72 -15.58
C SER A 66 6.81 5.47 -16.66
N MET A 67 7.06 5.98 -17.87
CA MET A 67 6.12 5.86 -18.99
C MET A 67 6.47 4.67 -19.89
N ASN A 68 7.76 4.27 -19.96
CA ASN A 68 8.35 3.11 -20.67
C ASN A 68 9.83 2.97 -20.27
N TYR A 69 10.52 1.87 -20.63
CA TYR A 69 11.94 1.56 -20.28
C TYR A 69 12.97 2.69 -20.54
N ASN A 70 12.62 3.73 -21.32
CA ASN A 70 13.52 4.79 -21.74
C ASN A 70 13.07 6.20 -21.32
N LEU A 71 11.91 6.36 -20.67
CA LEU A 71 11.30 7.66 -20.40
C LEU A 71 10.63 7.72 -19.02
N TYR A 72 11.06 8.69 -18.22
CA TYR A 72 10.59 8.94 -16.88
C TYR A 72 10.07 10.37 -16.75
N ASN A 73 8.76 10.56 -16.59
CA ASN A 73 8.12 11.88 -16.49
C ASN A 73 8.10 12.36 -15.04
N ILE A 74 8.55 13.58 -14.78
CA ILE A 74 8.71 14.13 -13.42
C ILE A 74 7.70 15.25 -13.16
N ASN A 75 7.64 16.23 -14.06
CA ASN A 75 6.77 17.42 -13.98
C ASN A 75 6.89 18.21 -12.67
N GLU A 76 8.11 18.40 -12.17
CA GLU A 76 8.38 19.14 -10.93
C GLU A 76 8.80 20.58 -11.20
N MET A 77 8.30 21.52 -10.40
CA MET A 77 8.64 22.95 -10.49
C MET A 77 9.78 23.29 -9.52
N LEU A 78 10.78 24.04 -9.98
CA LEU A 78 11.93 24.46 -9.17
C LEU A 78 12.18 25.97 -9.26
N LYS A 79 12.53 26.56 -8.13
CA LYS A 79 13.03 27.94 -7.99
C LYS A 79 14.55 27.95 -7.88
N HIS A 80 15.14 29.15 -8.04
CA HIS A 80 16.58 29.35 -7.88
C HIS A 80 17.08 28.81 -6.53
N GLY A 81 18.12 27.96 -6.58
CA GLY A 81 18.75 27.33 -5.43
C GLY A 81 18.04 26.06 -4.93
N GLU A 82 16.85 25.73 -5.42
CA GLU A 82 16.15 24.50 -5.02
C GLU A 82 16.81 23.26 -5.63
N THR A 83 16.82 22.18 -4.85
CA THR A 83 17.37 20.90 -5.25
C THR A 83 16.29 19.83 -5.25
N LEU A 84 16.08 19.21 -6.41
CA LEU A 84 15.26 18.03 -6.58
C LEU A 84 16.13 16.78 -6.44
N ILE A 85 15.73 15.86 -5.56
CA ILE A 85 16.39 14.57 -5.40
C ILE A 85 15.45 13.47 -5.89
N ILE A 86 15.89 12.76 -6.91
CA ILE A 86 15.16 11.66 -7.54
C ILE A 86 15.89 10.37 -7.22
N VAL A 87 15.22 9.46 -6.52
CA VAL A 87 15.73 8.12 -6.22
C VAL A 87 14.93 7.13 -7.06
N LEU A 88 15.59 6.46 -8.00
CA LEU A 88 15.02 5.41 -8.83
C LEU A 88 15.53 4.06 -8.33
N LYS A 89 14.62 3.17 -7.90
CA LYS A 89 14.96 1.76 -7.70
C LYS A 89 14.74 1.05 -9.03
N ALA A 90 15.77 0.41 -9.54
CA ALA A 90 15.69 -0.27 -10.83
C ALA A 90 16.34 -1.65 -10.79
N ARG A 91 15.87 -2.53 -11.67
CA ARG A 91 16.52 -3.82 -11.95
C ARG A 91 17.41 -3.71 -13.18
N ILE A 92 18.58 -4.31 -13.11
CA ILE A 92 19.55 -4.43 -14.20
C ILE A 92 19.77 -5.91 -14.52
N LYS A 93 19.62 -6.30 -15.79
CA LYS A 93 19.78 -7.70 -16.22
C LYS A 93 21.23 -8.04 -16.58
N GLU A 94 21.99 -7.06 -17.07
CA GLU A 94 23.37 -7.20 -17.53
C GLU A 94 24.14 -5.91 -17.25
N THR A 95 25.43 -6.03 -16.92
CA THR A 95 26.31 -4.86 -16.76
C THR A 95 26.29 -4.01 -18.03
N THR A 96 25.98 -2.72 -17.89
CA THR A 96 25.73 -1.83 -19.03
C THR A 96 25.99 -0.37 -18.66
N ASP A 97 26.24 0.46 -19.68
CA ASP A 97 26.28 1.91 -19.52
C ASP A 97 24.92 2.52 -19.87
N ILE A 98 24.38 3.35 -18.97
CA ILE A 98 23.20 4.19 -19.25
C ILE A 98 23.65 5.61 -19.62
N LYS A 99 22.87 6.32 -20.43
CA LYS A 99 23.18 7.69 -20.88
C LYS A 99 21.99 8.63 -20.65
N PRO A 100 21.80 9.12 -19.40
CA PRO A 100 20.60 9.84 -19.07
C PRO A 100 20.59 11.25 -19.69
N THR A 101 19.41 11.72 -20.08
CA THR A 101 19.18 13.11 -20.56
C THR A 101 18.00 13.71 -19.81
N ILE A 102 18.22 14.83 -19.13
CA ILE A 102 17.18 15.57 -18.39
C ILE A 102 16.58 16.63 -19.31
N PHE A 103 15.26 16.68 -19.41
CA PHE A 103 14.53 17.73 -20.11
C PHE A 103 13.89 18.67 -19.10
N TYR A 104 13.95 19.96 -19.40
CA TYR A 104 13.40 21.00 -18.54
C TYR A 104 12.86 22.18 -19.34
N GLU A 105 11.89 22.88 -18.78
CA GLU A 105 11.27 24.07 -19.37
C GLU A 105 11.56 25.29 -18.50
N THR A 106 11.91 26.41 -19.13
CA THR A 106 11.93 27.72 -18.47
C THR A 106 11.59 28.80 -19.47
N ARG A 107 10.85 29.83 -19.02
CA ARG A 107 10.38 30.94 -19.88
C ARG A 107 9.66 30.45 -21.15
N GLY A 108 8.87 29.38 -21.04
CA GLY A 108 8.10 28.79 -22.13
C GLY A 108 8.93 28.11 -23.22
N ARG A 109 10.21 27.80 -22.96
CA ARG A 109 11.09 27.06 -23.88
C ARG A 109 11.59 25.78 -23.23
N GLU A 110 11.56 24.69 -24.00
CA GLU A 110 12.12 23.38 -23.59
C GLU A 110 13.61 23.30 -23.93
N TYR A 111 14.38 22.76 -22.99
CA TYR A 111 15.81 22.53 -23.06
C TYR A 111 16.12 21.10 -22.60
N HIS A 112 17.32 20.63 -22.91
CA HIS A 112 17.81 19.34 -22.45
C HIS A 112 19.25 19.44 -21.94
N TYR A 113 19.59 18.56 -21.00
CA TYR A 113 20.90 18.41 -20.41
C TYR A 113 21.32 16.94 -20.47
N VAL A 114 22.41 16.66 -21.20
CA VAL A 114 22.93 15.31 -21.40
C VAL A 114 23.96 15.00 -20.33
N LEU A 115 23.77 13.90 -19.60
CA LEU A 115 24.71 13.44 -18.57
C LEU A 115 25.79 12.54 -19.19
N PRO A 116 26.98 12.46 -18.57
CA PRO A 116 27.97 11.47 -18.96
C PRO A 116 27.43 10.05 -18.76
N PRO A 117 27.94 9.05 -19.52
CA PRO A 117 27.55 7.66 -19.34
C PRO A 117 27.85 7.15 -17.93
N ILE A 118 26.98 6.30 -17.41
CA ILE A 118 27.11 5.71 -16.06
C ILE A 118 27.11 4.20 -16.21
N SER A 119 28.20 3.57 -15.78
CA SER A 119 28.29 2.11 -15.76
C SER A 119 27.58 1.56 -14.53
N VAL A 120 26.75 0.53 -14.75
CA VAL A 120 25.99 -0.14 -13.70
C VAL A 120 26.27 -1.64 -13.79
N GLU A 121 26.71 -2.27 -12.70
CA GLU A 121 27.16 -3.67 -12.68
C GLU A 121 26.14 -4.62 -12.01
N SER A 122 25.92 -5.81 -12.60
CA SER A 122 25.23 -6.95 -11.96
C SER A 122 26.25 -7.89 -11.30
N ARG A 123 26.02 -8.28 -10.04
CA ARG A 123 26.92 -9.19 -9.29
C ARG A 123 26.48 -10.65 -9.47
N LYS A 124 27.12 -11.38 -10.41
CA LYS A 124 27.06 -12.85 -10.46
C LYS A 124 28.11 -13.44 -9.50
N GLN A 125 27.70 -14.18 -8.48
CA GLN A 125 28.62 -15.01 -7.69
C GLN A 125 28.78 -16.38 -8.36
N ASN A 126 30.00 -16.72 -8.75
CA ASN A 126 30.40 -18.05 -9.18
C ASN A 126 30.39 -18.99 -7.97
N ILE A 127 29.49 -19.97 -7.94
CA ILE A 127 29.61 -21.14 -7.06
C ILE A 127 30.06 -22.30 -7.95
N GLN A 128 31.32 -22.72 -7.76
CA GLN A 128 31.86 -23.93 -8.36
C GLN A 128 31.14 -25.15 -7.78
N THR A 129 30.62 -25.96 -8.69
CA THR A 129 29.90 -27.21 -8.48
C THR A 129 30.83 -28.30 -7.92
N VAL A 130 30.45 -28.91 -6.80
CA VAL A 130 30.80 -30.31 -6.50
C VAL A 130 29.50 -31.10 -6.51
N SER A 131 29.50 -32.12 -7.36
CA SER A 131 28.39 -33.01 -7.68
C SER A 131 27.97 -33.86 -6.48
N ALA A 132 26.70 -33.77 -6.09
CA ALA A 132 25.95 -34.87 -5.49
C ALA A 132 24.47 -34.67 -5.83
N MET A 133 23.88 -35.66 -6.51
CA MET A 133 22.47 -35.70 -6.85
C MET A 133 21.63 -35.70 -5.57
N VAL A 134 21.03 -34.56 -5.24
CA VAL A 134 19.84 -34.48 -4.42
C VAL A 134 18.93 -33.51 -5.17
N GLU A 135 17.75 -33.99 -5.56
CA GLU A 135 16.67 -33.11 -6.00
C GLU A 135 16.31 -32.20 -4.81
N GLU A 136 16.93 -31.02 -4.73
CA GLU A 136 16.44 -29.96 -3.86
C GLU A 136 15.15 -29.42 -4.49
N GLU A 137 14.02 -29.71 -3.83
CA GLU A 137 12.76 -29.03 -4.09
C GLU A 137 13.00 -27.52 -4.11
N ALA A 138 12.62 -26.85 -5.20
CA ALA A 138 12.69 -25.40 -5.32
C ALA A 138 12.10 -24.73 -4.06
N PRO A 139 12.72 -23.67 -3.50
CA PRO A 139 12.23 -23.03 -2.30
C PRO A 139 10.78 -22.58 -2.52
N ARG A 140 9.84 -23.20 -1.81
CA ARG A 140 8.42 -22.85 -1.88
C ARG A 140 8.26 -21.36 -1.58
N GLU A 141 7.76 -20.59 -2.54
CA GLU A 141 7.43 -19.17 -2.32
C GLU A 141 6.50 -19.05 -1.10
N LYS A 142 6.87 -18.21 -0.13
CA LYS A 142 6.06 -17.99 1.07
C LYS A 142 4.69 -17.42 0.68
N PRO A 143 3.58 -17.85 1.31
CA PRO A 143 2.29 -17.21 1.09
C PRO A 143 2.37 -15.73 1.53
N TYR A 144 1.64 -14.86 0.84
CA TYR A 144 1.69 -13.42 1.11
C TYR A 144 0.32 -12.74 1.07
N ALA A 145 0.21 -11.56 1.67
CA ALA A 145 -0.90 -10.63 1.50
C ALA A 145 -0.56 -9.54 0.51
N VAL A 146 -1.58 -9.07 -0.19
CA VAL A 146 -1.52 -7.87 -1.02
C VAL A 146 -2.34 -6.78 -0.35
N ILE A 147 -1.71 -5.65 -0.05
CA ILE A 147 -2.43 -4.40 0.18
C ILE A 147 -2.58 -3.73 -1.17
N PHE A 148 -3.81 -3.52 -1.61
CA PHE A 148 -4.11 -2.74 -2.79
C PHE A 148 -4.34 -1.28 -2.39
N TYR A 149 -3.42 -0.39 -2.77
CA TYR A 149 -3.42 1.01 -2.33
C TYR A 149 -3.42 2.00 -3.49
N GLN A 150 -4.32 2.98 -3.43
CA GLN A 150 -4.37 4.12 -4.35
C GLN A 150 -3.82 5.37 -3.63
N TYR A 151 -2.73 5.98 -4.13
CA TYR A 151 -2.08 7.12 -3.47
C TYR A 151 -2.98 8.36 -3.37
N GLY A 152 -2.88 9.08 -2.25
CA GLY A 152 -3.27 10.49 -2.13
C GLY A 152 -4.63 10.74 -1.49
N ILE A 153 -4.94 10.00 -0.43
CA ILE A 153 -5.90 10.46 0.56
C ILE A 153 -5.17 11.45 1.49
N SER A 154 -5.90 12.22 2.30
CA SER A 154 -5.33 13.06 3.36
C SER A 154 -4.22 12.35 4.13
N ASP A 155 -3.35 13.11 4.82
CA ASP A 155 -2.24 12.61 5.63
C ASP A 155 -2.63 11.48 6.61
N LEU A 156 -3.93 11.21 6.84
CA LEU A 156 -4.46 10.14 7.69
C LEU A 156 -4.49 8.74 7.05
N ILE A 157 -4.56 8.63 5.71
CA ILE A 157 -4.72 7.32 5.01
C ILE A 157 -3.47 6.97 4.18
N ASP A 158 -2.38 7.74 4.33
CA ASP A 158 -1.07 7.32 3.84
C ASP A 158 -0.63 6.04 4.56
N ILE A 159 -0.68 4.90 3.85
CA ILE A 159 -0.29 3.59 4.40
C ILE A 159 1.17 3.56 4.82
N ASP A 160 2.04 4.28 4.11
CA ASP A 160 3.46 4.29 4.43
C ASP A 160 3.74 5.01 5.76
N ARG A 161 2.88 5.97 6.15
CA ARG A 161 3.02 6.76 7.38
C ARG A 161 2.13 6.30 8.54
N ASN A 162 0.89 5.89 8.26
CA ASN A 162 -0.13 5.74 9.29
C ASN A 162 -0.48 4.29 9.62
N TYR A 163 -0.28 3.36 8.68
CA TYR A 163 -0.64 1.94 8.85
C TYR A 163 0.50 1.14 9.46
N THR A 164 1.29 1.73 10.36
CA THR A 164 2.47 1.04 10.90
C THR A 164 2.09 -0.18 11.71
N PHE A 165 0.97 -0.14 12.45
CA PHE A 165 0.45 -1.33 13.14
C PHE A 165 0.16 -2.48 12.19
N LEU A 166 -0.46 -2.23 11.03
CA LEU A 166 -0.74 -3.29 10.05
C LEU A 166 0.56 -3.93 9.53
N ARG A 167 1.58 -3.11 9.24
CA ARG A 167 2.90 -3.59 8.80
C ARG A 167 3.59 -4.42 9.90
N ASP A 168 3.54 -3.93 11.13
CA ASP A 168 4.15 -4.55 12.31
C ASP A 168 3.48 -5.86 12.72
N ILE A 169 2.17 -5.97 12.52
CA ILE A 169 1.41 -7.20 12.71
C ILE A 169 1.85 -8.24 11.68
N ILE A 170 1.91 -7.85 10.40
CA ILE A 170 2.22 -8.80 9.32
C ILE A 170 3.70 -9.22 9.36
N SER A 171 4.63 -8.32 9.70
CA SER A 171 6.06 -8.67 9.82
C SER A 171 6.35 -9.69 10.92
N ARG A 172 5.48 -9.78 11.95
CA ARG A 172 5.54 -10.79 13.01
C ARG A 172 4.96 -12.15 12.60
N LEU A 173 4.29 -12.25 11.45
CA LEU A 173 3.88 -13.52 10.86
C LEU A 173 5.08 -14.14 10.12
N SER A 174 5.85 -14.98 10.80
CA SER A 174 7.10 -15.60 10.29
C SER A 174 6.99 -16.29 8.92
N ASN A 175 5.80 -16.73 8.54
CA ASN A 175 5.50 -17.45 7.30
C ASN A 175 4.70 -16.62 6.29
N PHE A 176 4.63 -15.29 6.44
CA PHE A 176 3.72 -14.48 5.65
C PHE A 176 4.33 -13.14 5.24
N ASP A 177 4.44 -12.90 3.94
CA ASP A 177 4.97 -11.63 3.43
C ASP A 177 3.86 -10.61 3.14
N LEU A 178 4.20 -9.32 3.20
CA LEU A 178 3.32 -8.23 2.80
C LEU A 178 3.82 -7.59 1.51
N ARG A 179 3.00 -7.61 0.46
CA ARG A 179 3.23 -6.89 -0.78
C ARG A 179 2.28 -5.70 -0.88
N ILE A 180 2.80 -4.53 -1.22
CA ILE A 180 1.99 -3.33 -1.44
C ILE A 180 1.92 -3.11 -2.95
N VAL A 181 0.72 -3.22 -3.50
CA VAL A 181 0.45 -2.92 -4.91
C VAL A 181 -0.14 -1.53 -4.99
N LYS A 182 0.54 -0.65 -5.72
CA LYS A 182 0.14 0.75 -5.87
C LYS A 182 -0.52 0.97 -7.24
N TYR A 183 -1.53 1.83 -7.28
CA TYR A 183 -2.23 2.33 -8.48
C TYR A 183 -3.14 1.35 -9.21
N ARG A 184 -2.63 0.21 -9.68
CA ARG A 184 -3.40 -0.75 -10.49
C ARG A 184 -3.09 -2.17 -10.09
N LEU A 185 -4.15 -2.97 -9.93
CA LEU A 185 -4.03 -4.40 -9.68
C LEU A 185 -3.94 -5.16 -11.01
N ASN A 186 -3.00 -6.10 -11.10
CA ASN A 186 -2.83 -7.06 -12.20
C ASN A 186 -2.92 -8.48 -11.58
N PRO A 187 -3.53 -9.47 -12.28
CA PRO A 187 -3.51 -10.88 -11.89
C PRO A 187 -2.15 -11.42 -11.40
N ASP A 188 -1.03 -10.98 -11.99
CA ASP A 188 0.31 -11.44 -11.65
C ASP A 188 0.67 -11.16 -10.18
N PHE A 189 0.14 -10.09 -9.60
CA PHE A 189 0.33 -9.78 -8.18
C PHE A 189 -0.44 -10.72 -7.26
N LEU A 190 -1.42 -11.46 -7.77
CA LEU A 190 -2.38 -12.23 -6.99
C LEU A 190 -2.18 -13.76 -7.06
N VAL A 191 -1.25 -14.25 -7.89
CA VAL A 191 -1.07 -15.69 -8.18
C VAL A 191 -1.04 -16.53 -6.89
N ASP A 192 -0.18 -16.17 -5.95
CA ASP A 192 -0.03 -16.89 -4.67
C ASP A 192 -0.54 -16.13 -3.44
N ALA A 193 -1.04 -14.91 -3.64
CA ALA A 193 -1.60 -14.07 -2.58
C ALA A 193 -2.74 -14.81 -1.85
N LYS A 194 -2.68 -14.95 -0.53
CA LYS A 194 -3.74 -15.58 0.28
C LYS A 194 -4.78 -14.59 0.78
N LEU A 195 -4.41 -13.32 0.84
CA LEU A 195 -5.25 -12.24 1.33
C LEU A 195 -5.08 -11.00 0.45
N ILE A 196 -6.18 -10.34 0.13
CA ILE A 196 -6.19 -8.96 -0.36
C ILE A 196 -6.77 -8.08 0.74
N ILE A 197 -6.06 -6.99 1.06
CA ILE A 197 -6.52 -5.93 1.94
C ILE A 197 -6.83 -4.72 1.06
N ILE A 198 -8.07 -4.26 1.11
CA ILE A 198 -8.54 -3.03 0.47
C ILE A 198 -8.76 -2.01 1.60
N PRO A 199 -7.81 -1.08 1.82
CA PRO A 199 -8.00 0.09 2.66
C PRO A 199 -8.99 1.07 1.99
N PRO A 200 -9.41 2.15 2.67
CA PRO A 200 -10.23 3.18 2.05
C PRO A 200 -9.61 3.66 0.74
N LEU A 201 -10.44 3.78 -0.30
CA LEU A 201 -10.01 4.04 -1.66
C LEU A 201 -10.19 5.51 -2.02
N ARG A 202 -9.28 6.04 -2.84
CA ARG A 202 -9.39 7.40 -3.36
C ARG A 202 -10.37 7.50 -4.52
N SER A 203 -10.42 6.47 -5.35
CA SER A 203 -11.22 6.43 -6.55
C SER A 203 -11.91 5.09 -6.67
N LYS A 204 -13.04 5.07 -7.37
CA LYS A 204 -13.78 3.85 -7.61
C LYS A 204 -12.89 2.77 -8.23
N LEU A 205 -13.13 1.52 -7.86
CA LEU A 205 -12.50 0.37 -8.52
C LEU A 205 -12.92 0.34 -9.99
N THR A 206 -11.97 0.04 -10.87
CA THR A 206 -12.26 -0.21 -12.27
C THR A 206 -12.94 -1.58 -12.45
N GLU A 207 -13.68 -1.75 -13.54
CA GLU A 207 -14.29 -3.04 -13.89
C GLU A 207 -13.25 -4.15 -13.98
N GLU A 208 -12.09 -3.85 -14.53
CA GLU A 208 -10.97 -4.78 -14.67
C GLU A 208 -10.46 -5.24 -13.29
N GLU A 209 -10.24 -4.31 -12.36
CA GLU A 209 -9.81 -4.66 -10.99
C GLU A 209 -10.86 -5.51 -10.27
N ILE A 210 -12.15 -5.21 -10.45
CA ILE A 210 -13.24 -6.01 -9.88
C ILE A 210 -13.21 -7.44 -10.43
N VAL A 211 -13.04 -7.61 -11.74
CA VAL A 211 -12.93 -8.93 -12.39
C VAL A 211 -11.70 -9.67 -11.85
N ILE A 212 -10.53 -9.02 -11.79
CA ILE A 212 -9.28 -9.61 -11.29
C ILE A 212 -9.44 -10.13 -9.86
N ILE A 213 -10.04 -9.34 -8.97
CA ILE A 213 -10.24 -9.73 -7.56
C ILE A 213 -11.24 -10.88 -7.47
N ASN A 214 -12.34 -10.83 -8.24
CA ASN A 214 -13.36 -11.88 -8.23
C ASN A 214 -12.81 -13.21 -8.78
N ASP A 215 -12.06 -13.18 -9.87
CA ASP A 215 -11.42 -14.37 -10.44
C ASP A 215 -10.42 -14.98 -9.45
N TRP A 216 -9.66 -14.13 -8.75
CA TRP A 216 -8.77 -14.58 -7.69
C TRP A 216 -9.52 -15.20 -6.51
N LEU A 217 -10.62 -14.58 -6.04
CA LEU A 217 -11.46 -15.13 -4.97
C LEU A 217 -12.08 -16.49 -5.35
N ASN A 218 -12.52 -16.63 -6.60
CA ASN A 218 -13.16 -17.85 -7.11
C ASN A 218 -12.23 -19.07 -7.12
N LYS A 219 -10.90 -18.88 -7.06
CA LYS A 219 -9.93 -19.97 -6.87
C LYS A 219 -10.04 -20.66 -5.50
N GLY A 220 -10.74 -20.06 -4.54
CA GLY A 220 -10.94 -20.61 -3.20
C GLY A 220 -9.70 -20.51 -2.29
N ASN A 221 -9.91 -20.77 -0.99
CA ASN A 221 -8.90 -20.63 0.06
C ASN A 221 -8.21 -19.25 0.04
N ARG A 222 -9.01 -18.20 -0.12
CA ARG A 222 -8.60 -16.78 -0.21
C ARG A 222 -9.39 -15.92 0.78
N GLY A 223 -8.76 -14.84 1.24
CA GLY A 223 -9.36 -13.85 2.13
C GLY A 223 -9.49 -12.47 1.47
N LEU A 224 -10.66 -11.84 1.50
CA LEU A 224 -10.77 -10.41 1.14
C LEU A 224 -11.09 -9.60 2.39
N PHE A 225 -10.23 -8.66 2.75
CA PHE A 225 -10.43 -7.76 3.87
C PHE A 225 -10.64 -6.33 3.37
N VAL A 226 -11.85 -5.81 3.49
CA VAL A 226 -12.21 -4.46 3.07
C VAL A 226 -12.38 -3.57 4.30
N LEU A 227 -11.69 -2.45 4.30
CA LEU A 227 -11.78 -1.38 5.29
C LEU A 227 -12.31 -0.13 4.60
N SER A 228 -13.19 0.59 5.29
CA SER A 228 -13.77 1.83 4.75
C SER A 228 -13.61 3.00 5.71
N SER A 229 -14.10 4.16 5.27
CA SER A 229 -14.03 5.42 5.97
C SER A 229 -15.24 6.24 5.59
N LYS A 230 -15.61 7.23 6.40
CA LYS A 230 -16.65 8.23 6.06
C LYS A 230 -16.26 9.12 4.87
N TYR A 231 -14.97 9.19 4.54
CA TYR A 231 -14.44 10.17 3.59
C TYR A 231 -14.46 9.70 2.13
N ASP A 232 -14.96 8.49 1.85
CA ASP A 232 -14.99 7.98 0.49
C ASP A 232 -16.18 8.61 -0.27
N GLU A 233 -15.99 8.88 -1.56
CA GLU A 233 -17.06 9.37 -2.44
C GLU A 233 -18.12 8.28 -2.68
N GLU A 234 -19.36 8.66 -2.97
CA GLU A 234 -20.44 7.71 -3.24
C GLU A 234 -20.07 6.68 -4.34
N SER A 235 -19.40 7.14 -5.39
CA SER A 235 -18.91 6.29 -6.48
C SER A 235 -17.90 5.21 -6.02
N VAL A 236 -17.16 5.46 -4.94
CA VAL A 236 -16.26 4.49 -4.33
C VAL A 236 -17.08 3.39 -3.65
N TYR A 237 -18.06 3.75 -2.81
CA TYR A 237 -18.94 2.78 -2.16
C TYR A 237 -19.69 1.91 -3.17
N GLU A 238 -20.20 2.51 -4.26
CA GLU A 238 -20.84 1.77 -5.35
C GLU A 238 -19.90 0.72 -5.96
N SER A 239 -18.66 1.09 -6.25
CA SER A 239 -17.68 0.16 -6.84
C SER A 239 -17.26 -0.95 -5.88
N ILE A 240 -17.13 -0.66 -4.58
CA ILE A 240 -16.88 -1.68 -3.55
C ILE A 240 -18.10 -2.61 -3.44
N ASN A 241 -19.32 -2.08 -3.47
CA ASN A 241 -20.54 -2.89 -3.45
C ASN A 241 -20.69 -3.74 -4.72
N LYS A 242 -20.19 -3.26 -5.86
CA LYS A 242 -20.10 -4.04 -7.10
C LYS A 242 -19.11 -5.19 -6.96
N LEU A 243 -17.93 -4.96 -6.39
CA LEU A 243 -16.99 -6.02 -6.02
C LEU A 243 -17.63 -7.05 -5.07
N LEU A 244 -18.32 -6.57 -4.04
CA LEU A 244 -18.96 -7.41 -3.03
C LEU A 244 -20.30 -8.01 -3.47
N SER A 245 -20.74 -7.78 -4.71
CA SER A 245 -22.08 -8.15 -5.21
C SER A 245 -22.43 -9.63 -5.02
N LEU A 246 -21.43 -10.52 -5.08
CA LEU A 246 -21.58 -11.97 -4.90
C LEU A 246 -21.39 -12.46 -3.45
N THR A 247 -21.19 -11.53 -2.52
CA THR A 247 -21.01 -11.77 -1.08
C THR A 247 -22.22 -11.23 -0.30
N PRO A 248 -22.44 -11.66 0.95
CA PRO A 248 -23.54 -11.15 1.77
C PRO A 248 -23.27 -9.78 2.42
N LEU A 249 -22.11 -9.16 2.21
CA LEU A 249 -21.70 -7.93 2.90
C LEU A 249 -21.81 -6.72 1.97
N ARG A 250 -22.33 -5.59 2.46
CA ARG A 250 -22.37 -4.31 1.72
C ARG A 250 -21.91 -3.16 2.59
N ILE A 251 -21.30 -2.15 1.98
CA ILE A 251 -21.06 -0.86 2.61
C ILE A 251 -22.26 0.05 2.34
N THR A 252 -22.65 0.84 3.34
CA THR A 252 -23.64 1.91 3.16
C THR A 252 -22.92 3.25 3.02
N ASN A 253 -23.60 4.25 2.43
CA ASN A 253 -23.15 5.65 2.47
C ASN A 253 -23.58 6.35 3.79
N ASP A 254 -24.06 5.59 4.76
CA ASP A 254 -24.54 6.13 6.02
C ASP A 254 -23.43 6.14 7.06
N PHE A 255 -23.16 7.30 7.61
CA PHE A 255 -22.23 7.42 8.73
C PHE A 255 -22.78 6.69 9.96
N ALA A 256 -21.97 5.83 10.57
CA ALA A 256 -22.33 5.21 11.83
C ALA A 256 -22.12 6.21 12.95
N TRP A 257 -23.20 6.52 13.65
CA TRP A 257 -23.17 7.34 14.86
C TRP A 257 -23.82 6.56 16.00
N ASP A 258 -23.16 6.57 17.16
CA ASP A 258 -23.67 5.99 18.39
C ASP A 258 -24.04 7.13 19.35
N SER A 259 -25.33 7.23 19.66
CA SER A 259 -25.85 8.25 20.58
C SER A 259 -25.73 7.86 22.05
N CYS A 260 -25.38 6.61 22.35
CA CYS A 260 -25.23 6.13 23.71
C CYS A 260 -23.87 6.49 24.31
N HIS A 261 -22.79 6.39 23.53
CA HIS A 261 -21.43 6.54 24.03
C HIS A 261 -20.49 7.21 23.02
N GLU A 262 -19.83 8.29 23.44
CA GLU A 262 -18.93 9.08 22.60
C GLU A 262 -17.61 9.36 23.32
N LEU A 263 -16.49 9.24 22.61
CA LEU A 263 -15.19 9.75 23.05
C LEU A 263 -14.91 11.09 22.39
N LYS A 264 -14.48 12.06 23.21
CA LYS A 264 -14.11 13.41 22.79
C LYS A 264 -12.70 13.72 23.22
N VAL A 265 -11.85 14.05 22.26
CA VAL A 265 -10.50 14.55 22.49
C VAL A 265 -10.25 15.70 21.52
N GLU A 266 -10.06 16.91 22.05
CA GLU A 266 -9.99 18.15 21.27
C GLU A 266 -11.23 18.30 20.35
N TRP A 267 -11.01 18.48 19.05
CA TRP A 267 -12.03 18.55 18.00
C TRP A 267 -12.45 17.16 17.47
N ARG A 268 -11.79 16.07 17.90
CA ARG A 268 -12.06 14.71 17.41
C ARG A 268 -13.15 14.05 18.23
N ARG A 269 -14.10 13.43 17.52
CA ARG A 269 -15.22 12.67 18.09
C ARG A 269 -15.18 11.25 17.57
N ARG A 270 -15.41 10.26 18.44
CA ARG A 270 -15.51 8.85 18.09
C ARG A 270 -16.74 8.25 18.78
N CYS A 271 -17.42 7.37 18.08
CA CYS A 271 -18.44 6.53 18.69
C CYS A 271 -17.75 5.39 19.42
N ILE A 272 -18.33 4.92 20.52
CA ILE A 272 -17.87 3.70 21.19
C ILE A 272 -18.77 2.55 20.77
N ILE A 273 -18.17 1.52 20.16
CA ILE A 273 -18.87 0.28 19.86
C ILE A 273 -18.56 -0.72 20.97
N HIS A 274 -19.62 -1.24 21.58
CA HIS A 274 -19.55 -2.20 22.70
C HIS A 274 -20.54 -3.36 22.55
N ASN A 275 -21.30 -3.40 21.45
CA ASN A 275 -22.22 -4.49 21.17
C ASN A 275 -21.58 -5.44 20.15
N PHE A 276 -21.15 -6.60 20.63
CA PHE A 276 -20.41 -7.58 19.85
C PHE A 276 -21.13 -8.92 19.82
N ALA A 277 -21.10 -9.60 18.67
CA ALA A 277 -21.53 -10.98 18.58
C ALA A 277 -20.57 -11.91 19.33
N SER A 278 -21.09 -13.05 19.80
CA SER A 278 -20.24 -14.10 20.38
C SER A 278 -19.42 -14.80 19.30
N HIS A 279 -18.15 -14.42 19.16
CA HIS A 279 -17.24 -14.97 18.15
C HIS A 279 -15.78 -14.91 18.63
N PRO A 280 -14.88 -15.82 18.21
CA PRO A 280 -13.45 -15.74 18.59
C PRO A 280 -12.76 -14.41 18.25
N ILE A 281 -13.25 -13.70 17.22
CA ILE A 281 -12.73 -12.37 16.85
C ILE A 281 -13.00 -11.34 17.95
N THR A 282 -14.17 -11.39 18.56
CA THR A 282 -14.68 -10.40 19.53
C THR A 282 -14.51 -10.84 20.98
N TYR A 283 -13.94 -12.03 21.23
CA TYR A 283 -13.77 -12.61 22.55
C TYR A 283 -12.99 -11.68 23.51
N ASN A 284 -13.56 -11.34 24.67
CA ASN A 284 -12.96 -10.40 25.64
C ASN A 284 -12.68 -8.99 25.11
N ILE A 285 -13.32 -8.56 24.01
CA ILE A 285 -13.27 -7.19 23.54
C ILE A 285 -14.46 -6.44 24.12
N ASN A 286 -14.18 -5.51 25.04
CA ASN A 286 -15.24 -4.82 25.80
C ASN A 286 -15.78 -3.58 25.07
N LYS A 287 -14.88 -2.82 24.44
CA LYS A 287 -15.22 -1.63 23.67
C LYS A 287 -14.12 -1.29 22.68
N ILE A 288 -14.51 -0.69 21.56
CA ILE A 288 -13.60 -0.10 20.57
C ILE A 288 -14.02 1.34 20.28
N SER A 289 -13.08 2.16 19.84
CA SER A 289 -13.41 3.41 19.17
C SER A 289 -13.88 3.11 17.74
N PHE A 290 -14.77 3.93 17.20
CA PHE A 290 -15.29 3.79 15.84
C PHE A 290 -15.47 5.14 15.16
N TRP A 291 -15.07 5.21 13.89
CA TRP A 291 -15.32 6.33 12.99
C TRP A 291 -15.40 5.82 11.55
N GLY A 292 -16.60 5.82 10.98
CA GLY A 292 -16.79 5.20 9.69
C GLY A 292 -18.25 5.06 9.31
N VAL A 293 -18.50 4.23 8.32
CA VAL A 293 -19.84 3.99 7.76
C VAL A 293 -20.47 2.73 8.33
N LYS A 294 -21.80 2.61 8.18
CA LYS A 294 -22.53 1.37 8.49
C LYS A 294 -22.31 0.35 7.37
N ILE A 295 -22.60 -0.89 7.66
CA ILE A 295 -22.60 -1.99 6.70
C ILE A 295 -23.95 -2.70 6.72
N GLU A 296 -24.24 -3.45 5.67
CA GLU A 296 -25.35 -4.40 5.64
C GLU A 296 -24.82 -5.83 5.61
N VAL A 297 -25.54 -6.72 6.28
CA VAL A 297 -25.32 -8.16 6.23
C VAL A 297 -26.59 -8.83 5.74
N LYS A 298 -26.50 -9.49 4.59
CA LYS A 298 -27.61 -10.16 3.91
C LYS A 298 -27.52 -11.66 4.07
N ASN A 299 -28.65 -12.34 3.96
CA ASN A 299 -28.66 -13.79 3.84
C ASN A 299 -28.49 -14.16 2.37
N LEU A 300 -27.42 -14.88 2.04
CA LEU A 300 -27.21 -15.44 0.71
C LEU A 300 -26.99 -16.96 0.80
N PRO A 301 -27.49 -17.74 -0.17
CA PRO A 301 -27.22 -19.17 -0.24
C PRO A 301 -25.72 -19.46 -0.25
N HIS A 302 -25.32 -20.55 0.43
CA HIS A 302 -23.93 -21.03 0.51
C HIS A 302 -22.94 -20.10 1.23
N TRP A 303 -23.42 -19.02 1.83
CA TRP A 303 -22.65 -18.13 2.67
C TRP A 303 -23.12 -18.22 4.13
N THR A 304 -22.17 -18.25 5.05
CA THR A 304 -22.41 -17.98 6.47
C THR A 304 -21.93 -16.56 6.73
N ALA A 305 -22.85 -15.66 7.08
CA ALA A 305 -22.54 -14.27 7.38
C ALA A 305 -22.81 -13.96 8.85
N THR A 306 -22.03 -13.07 9.45
CA THR A 306 -22.19 -12.67 10.85
C THR A 306 -21.89 -11.19 10.98
N GLN A 307 -22.84 -10.44 11.54
CA GLN A 307 -22.58 -9.10 12.06
C GLN A 307 -21.77 -9.24 13.36
N LEU A 308 -20.51 -8.79 13.34
CA LEU A 308 -19.62 -8.93 14.49
C LEU A 308 -19.80 -7.80 15.50
N ALA A 309 -20.10 -6.61 15.02
CA ALA A 309 -20.26 -5.44 15.85
C ALA A 309 -21.36 -4.53 15.30
N THR A 310 -22.15 -3.94 16.21
CA THR A 310 -23.22 -3.01 15.87
C THR A 310 -23.18 -1.78 16.77
N THR A 311 -23.81 -0.67 16.35
CA THR A 311 -24.07 0.48 17.23
C THR A 311 -24.99 0.08 18.39
N CYS A 312 -25.14 0.93 19.40
CA CYS A 312 -26.05 0.64 20.51
C CYS A 312 -27.52 0.51 20.06
N MET A 313 -28.35 -0.17 20.85
CA MET A 313 -29.77 -0.37 20.52
C MET A 313 -30.56 0.93 20.35
N ARG A 314 -30.21 1.99 21.10
CA ARG A 314 -30.87 3.30 20.96
C ARG A 314 -30.54 3.99 19.63
N SER A 315 -29.45 3.59 18.98
CA SER A 315 -29.03 4.05 17.66
C SER A 315 -29.43 3.07 16.55
N GLY A 316 -30.33 2.12 16.81
CA GLY A 316 -30.86 1.19 15.81
C GLY A 316 -30.15 -0.16 15.72
N SER A 317 -29.07 -0.38 16.46
CA SER A 317 -28.22 -1.58 16.34
C SER A 317 -27.66 -1.80 14.93
N ASP A 318 -27.27 -0.71 14.28
CA ASP A 318 -26.77 -0.74 12.91
C ASP A 318 -25.44 -1.54 12.84
N PRO A 319 -25.32 -2.52 11.92
CA PRO A 319 -24.06 -3.23 11.74
C PRO A 319 -22.95 -2.31 11.25
N VAL A 320 -21.75 -2.50 11.81
CA VAL A 320 -20.55 -1.72 11.45
C VAL A 320 -19.33 -2.58 11.10
N ILE A 321 -19.32 -3.83 11.55
CA ILE A 321 -18.29 -4.82 11.22
C ILE A 321 -18.97 -6.17 10.96
N GLY A 322 -18.59 -6.83 9.88
CA GLY A 322 -19.21 -8.09 9.45
C GLY A 322 -18.20 -9.03 8.80
N ILE A 323 -18.49 -10.32 8.91
CA ILE A 323 -17.73 -11.38 8.25
C ILE A 323 -18.65 -12.26 7.43
N ALA A 324 -18.08 -12.87 6.39
CA ALA A 324 -18.76 -13.85 5.57
C ALA A 324 -17.82 -14.96 5.15
N GLN A 325 -18.30 -16.20 5.18
CA GLN A 325 -17.54 -17.38 4.75
C GLN A 325 -18.35 -18.19 3.75
N LYS A 326 -17.70 -18.61 2.66
CA LYS A 326 -18.27 -19.56 1.69
C LYS A 326 -17.63 -20.93 1.88
N THR A 327 -18.46 -21.90 2.24
CA THR A 327 -18.07 -23.32 2.40
C THR A 327 -18.68 -24.11 1.24
N PRO A 328 -17.94 -24.99 0.54
CA PRO A 328 -16.63 -25.54 0.89
C PRO A 328 -15.41 -24.79 0.33
N GLN A 329 -15.57 -23.73 -0.46
CA GLN A 329 -14.45 -23.05 -1.13
C GLN A 329 -13.47 -22.36 -0.17
N ARG A 330 -13.76 -22.29 1.14
CA ARG A 330 -12.92 -21.65 2.17
C ARG A 330 -12.59 -20.19 1.84
N ILE A 331 -13.53 -19.49 1.21
CA ILE A 331 -13.42 -18.05 0.97
C ILE A 331 -13.89 -17.34 2.23
N ARG A 332 -13.11 -16.35 2.68
CA ARG A 332 -13.44 -15.52 3.86
C ARG A 332 -13.43 -14.05 3.49
N ILE A 333 -14.46 -13.32 3.88
CA ILE A 333 -14.58 -11.88 3.63
C ILE A 333 -14.72 -11.20 4.99
N GLY A 334 -13.82 -10.27 5.29
CA GLY A 334 -13.98 -9.32 6.39
C GLY A 334 -14.36 -7.96 5.82
N LEU A 335 -15.42 -7.36 6.35
CA LEU A 335 -15.81 -6.00 6.02
C LEU A 335 -15.88 -5.16 7.29
N SER A 336 -15.14 -4.06 7.31
CA SER A 336 -15.25 -3.05 8.36
C SER A 336 -15.60 -1.69 7.77
N GLY A 337 -16.61 -1.04 8.33
CA GLY A 337 -16.95 0.34 8.02
C GLY A 337 -15.90 1.36 8.47
N THR A 338 -14.85 0.92 9.17
CA THR A 338 -13.73 1.76 9.61
C THR A 338 -12.38 1.12 9.31
N HIS A 339 -11.34 1.94 9.22
CA HIS A 339 -9.95 1.52 9.06
C HIS A 339 -9.07 1.92 10.26
N ILE A 340 -9.66 2.56 11.28
CA ILE A 340 -8.92 3.19 12.37
C ILE A 340 -8.12 2.23 13.25
N PHE A 341 -8.41 0.92 13.18
CA PHE A 341 -7.67 -0.12 13.90
C PHE A 341 -6.17 -0.09 13.65
N PHE A 342 -5.79 0.32 12.43
CA PHE A 342 -4.41 0.27 11.98
C PHE A 342 -3.74 1.64 11.92
N ILE A 343 -4.46 2.72 12.27
CA ILE A 343 -3.93 4.09 12.21
C ILE A 343 -3.24 4.44 13.52
N ASN A 344 -1.96 4.81 13.44
CA ASN A 344 -1.16 5.26 14.59
C ASN A 344 -1.82 6.40 15.39
N ASP A 345 -2.37 7.39 14.68
CA ASP A 345 -3.01 8.56 15.29
C ASP A 345 -4.20 8.17 16.18
N ASN A 346 -4.90 7.07 15.89
CA ASN A 346 -6.02 6.66 16.71
C ASN A 346 -5.57 6.34 18.14
N CYS A 347 -4.47 5.62 18.28
CA CYS A 347 -3.87 5.29 19.57
C CYS A 347 -3.27 6.50 20.31
N LYS A 348 -2.81 7.52 19.57
CA LYS A 348 -2.32 8.77 20.16
C LYS A 348 -3.43 9.51 20.91
N TYR A 349 -4.63 9.58 20.32
CA TYR A 349 -5.75 10.35 20.87
C TYR A 349 -6.67 9.51 21.77
N PHE A 350 -6.88 8.23 21.47
CA PHE A 350 -7.84 7.36 22.16
C PHE A 350 -7.12 6.15 22.81
N LYS A 351 -6.17 6.45 23.71
CA LYS A 351 -5.34 5.43 24.39
C LYS A 351 -6.16 4.36 25.11
N GLU A 352 -7.32 4.73 25.66
CA GLU A 352 -8.18 3.81 26.42
C GLU A 352 -8.83 2.70 25.58
N THR A 353 -8.94 2.86 24.26
CA THR A 353 -9.47 1.84 23.35
C THR A 353 -8.40 1.25 22.44
N CYS A 354 -7.23 1.91 22.31
CA CYS A 354 -6.14 1.54 21.41
C CYS A 354 -5.84 0.04 21.37
N TYR A 355 -5.63 -0.60 22.53
CA TYR A 355 -5.33 -2.03 22.59
C TYR A 355 -6.46 -2.88 21.98
N ASN A 356 -7.71 -2.61 22.34
CA ASN A 356 -8.87 -3.33 21.81
C ASN A 356 -9.11 -3.03 20.32
N ASP A 357 -8.83 -1.81 19.88
CA ASP A 357 -8.95 -1.39 18.48
C ASP A 357 -7.98 -2.20 17.60
N ILE A 358 -6.70 -2.24 18.00
CA ILE A 358 -5.67 -3.03 17.31
C ILE A 358 -5.98 -4.52 17.40
N LEU A 359 -6.38 -5.01 18.58
CA LEU A 359 -6.70 -6.42 18.80
C LEU A 359 -7.85 -6.89 17.90
N LEU A 360 -8.94 -6.13 17.84
CA LEU A 360 -10.08 -6.46 16.98
C LEU A 360 -9.67 -6.48 15.51
N GLY A 361 -8.96 -5.45 15.05
CA GLY A 361 -8.47 -5.36 13.67
C GLY A 361 -7.56 -6.55 13.31
N THR A 362 -6.65 -6.92 14.21
CA THR A 362 -5.71 -8.04 14.02
C THR A 362 -6.43 -9.38 13.98
N ARG A 363 -7.41 -9.59 14.87
CA ARG A 363 -8.21 -10.83 14.89
C ARG A 363 -9.07 -10.98 13.64
N LEU A 364 -9.64 -9.87 13.15
CA LEU A 364 -10.39 -9.85 11.90
C LEU A 364 -9.48 -10.16 10.70
N LEU A 365 -8.27 -9.59 10.67
CA LEU A 365 -7.24 -9.89 9.67
C LEU A 365 -6.88 -11.39 9.69
N PHE A 366 -6.56 -11.94 10.87
CA PHE A 366 -6.17 -13.35 11.03
C PHE A 366 -7.28 -14.29 10.61
N TRP A 367 -8.52 -14.01 11.03
CA TRP A 367 -9.67 -14.80 10.62
C TRP A 367 -9.83 -14.78 9.10
N THR A 368 -9.73 -13.61 8.48
CA THR A 368 -9.88 -13.45 7.02
C THR A 368 -8.80 -14.20 6.26
N LEU A 369 -7.57 -14.22 6.79
CA LEU A 369 -6.46 -15.01 6.27
C LEU A 369 -6.61 -16.53 6.54
N GLY A 370 -7.51 -16.90 7.45
CA GLY A 370 -7.77 -18.28 7.83
C GLY A 370 -6.92 -18.85 8.95
N LEU A 371 -6.26 -17.97 9.69
CA LEU A 371 -5.55 -18.28 10.93
C LEU A 371 -6.52 -18.27 12.12
N ASN A 372 -6.09 -18.85 13.25
CA ASN A 372 -6.82 -18.75 14.50
C ASN A 372 -6.78 -17.28 14.99
N PRO A 373 -7.93 -16.60 15.17
CA PRO A 373 -7.95 -15.21 15.61
C PRO A 373 -7.25 -15.01 16.96
N LEU A 374 -7.36 -15.96 17.89
CA LEU A 374 -6.80 -15.83 19.25
C LEU A 374 -5.26 -15.78 19.28
N ASN A 375 -4.59 -16.15 18.19
CA ASN A 375 -3.13 -15.98 18.08
C ASN A 375 -2.73 -14.49 17.95
N ALA A 376 -3.67 -13.60 17.63
CA ALA A 376 -3.44 -12.16 17.56
C ALA A 376 -3.02 -11.56 18.91
N ASP A 377 -3.49 -12.12 20.02
CA ASP A 377 -3.30 -11.59 21.37
C ASP A 377 -1.80 -11.44 21.69
N LYS A 378 -1.02 -12.47 21.36
CA LYS A 378 0.44 -12.45 21.51
C LYS A 378 1.07 -11.34 20.67
N VAL A 379 0.71 -11.26 19.38
CA VAL A 379 1.26 -10.28 18.45
C VAL A 379 0.97 -8.85 18.89
N VAL A 380 -0.26 -8.57 19.32
CA VAL A 380 -0.67 -7.23 19.75
C VAL A 380 -0.03 -6.85 21.08
N SER A 381 0.10 -7.80 22.01
CA SER A 381 0.79 -7.54 23.28
C SER A 381 2.24 -7.08 23.09
N GLU A 382 2.95 -7.61 22.10
CA GLU A 382 4.33 -7.24 21.74
C GLU A 382 4.45 -5.91 20.95
N ILE A 383 3.33 -5.38 20.45
CA ILE A 383 3.27 -4.13 19.68
C ILE A 383 2.90 -2.95 20.59
N VAL A 384 2.03 -3.20 21.57
CA VAL A 384 1.47 -2.14 22.44
C VAL A 384 2.23 -2.03 23.78
N SER A 385 3.04 -3.04 24.15
CA SER A 385 4.01 -2.98 25.26
C SER A 385 5.15 -2.01 24.97
#